data_AF-A0A3D1BU77-F1
#
_entry.id   AF-A0A3D1BU77-F1
#
_cell.length_a   1.000
_cell.length_b   1.000
_cell.length_c   1.000
_cell.angle_alpha   90.00
_cell.angle_beta   90.00
_cell.angle_gamma   90.00
#
_symmetry.space_group_name_H-M   'P 1'
#
loop_
_entity.id
_entity.type
_entity.pdbx_description
1 polymer ?
#
loop_
_entity_poly.entity_id
_entity_poly.type
_entity_poly.pdbx_seq_one_letter_code
_entity_poly.pdbx_strand_id
1 'polypeptide(L)'
;MFFEIKIAVFAFVFCELLITEGNILGFYGQLIKRLPEWAAMPLGLCAKCFAGQVAFWSYFFTCLQYNVLQHLFAVVFTIFFTELIVVIYGKIQV
;
A
#
# COMPACT_ATOMS: atom_id res chain seq x y z
N MET A 1 10.92 9.73 -6.36
CA MET A 1 10.23 10.30 -5.18
C MET A 1 8.74 10.57 -5.39
N PHE A 2 8.30 11.26 -6.44
CA PHE A 2 6.86 11.54 -6.63
C PHE A 2 6.02 10.28 -6.91
N PHE A 3 6.62 9.26 -7.53
CA PHE A 3 5.97 7.97 -7.81
C PHE A 3 5.64 7.21 -6.52
N GLU A 4 6.61 7.16 -5.60
CA GLU A 4 6.56 6.46 -4.33
C GLU A 4 5.50 7.06 -3.41
N ILE A 5 5.41 8.39 -3.35
CA ILE A 5 4.38 9.10 -2.58
C ILE A 5 2.98 8.83 -3.16
N LYS A 6 2.82 8.80 -4.49
CA LYS A 6 1.52 8.48 -5.11
C LYS A 6 1.05 7.08 -4.73
N ILE A 7 1.95 6.10 -4.77
CA ILE A 7 1.62 4.73 -4.37
C ILE A 7 1.31 4.66 -2.89
N ALA A 8 2.07 5.36 -2.04
CA ALA A 8 1.81 5.40 -0.60
C ALA A 8 0.41 5.98 -0.28
N VAL A 9 0.03 7.10 -0.91
CA VAL A 9 -1.30 7.69 -0.78
C VAL A 9 -2.38 6.75 -1.29
N PHE A 10 -2.19 6.16 -2.47
CA PHE A 10 -3.13 5.18 -3.03
C PHE A 10 -3.32 4.00 -2.09
N ALA A 11 -2.24 3.42 -1.57
CA ALA A 11 -2.28 2.28 -0.68
C ALA A 11 -3.00 2.60 0.62
N PHE A 12 -2.72 3.75 1.23
CA PHE A 12 -3.44 4.23 2.41
C PHE A 12 -4.93 4.38 2.14
N VAL A 13 -5.31 5.10 1.08
CA VAL A 13 -6.73 5.32 0.73
C VAL A 13 -7.43 3.99 0.46
N PHE A 14 -6.78 3.08 -0.26
CA PHE A 14 -7.33 1.77 -0.54
C PHE A 14 -7.59 0.97 0.75
N CYS A 15 -6.56 0.84 1.60
CA CYS A 15 -6.60 -0.05 2.77
C CYS A 15 -7.43 0.52 3.93
N GLU A 16 -7.34 1.83 4.19
CA GLU A 16 -7.94 2.44 5.38
C GLU A 16 -9.30 3.08 5.10
N LEU A 17 -9.55 3.54 3.86
CA LEU A 17 -10.80 4.23 3.51
C LEU A 17 -11.70 3.35 2.65
N LEU A 18 -11.22 2.80 1.53
CA LEU A 18 -12.12 2.15 0.58
C LEU A 18 -12.61 0.77 1.04
N ILE A 19 -11.72 -0.06 1.59
CA ILE A 19 -12.05 -1.45 1.94
C ILE A 19 -12.61 -1.63 3.37
N THR A 20 -12.64 -0.55 4.15
CA THR A 20 -13.24 -0.54 5.50
C THR A 20 -14.74 -0.84 5.42
N GLU A 21 -15.27 -1.51 6.44
CA GLU A 21 -16.67 -1.94 6.47
C GLU A 21 -17.61 -0.74 6.36
N GLY A 22 -18.61 -0.84 5.48
CA GLY A 22 -19.54 0.25 5.18
C GLY A 22 -19.11 1.20 4.05
N ASN A 23 -17.85 1.11 3.58
CA ASN A 23 -17.36 1.90 2.45
C ASN A 23 -17.46 1.16 1.11
N ILE A 24 -17.11 1.85 0.02
CA ILE A 24 -17.35 1.43 -1.38
C ILE A 24 -16.82 0.02 -1.69
N LEU A 25 -15.63 -0.33 -1.17
CA LEU A 25 -14.99 -1.63 -1.37
C LEU A 25 -15.04 -2.50 -0.11
N GLY A 26 -15.95 -2.24 0.82
CA GLY A 26 -16.08 -3.01 2.07
C GLY A 26 -16.27 -4.51 1.84
N PHE A 27 -16.94 -4.90 0.75
CA PHE A 27 -17.10 -6.31 0.36
C PHE A 27 -15.76 -6.99 0.04
N TYR A 28 -14.82 -6.25 -0.58
CA TYR A 28 -13.49 -6.76 -0.89
C TYR A 28 -12.67 -6.92 0.39
N GLY A 29 -12.78 -5.96 1.32
CA GLY A 29 -12.22 -6.07 2.66
C GLY A 29 -12.69 -7.35 3.38
N GLN A 30 -13.99 -7.63 3.34
CA GLN A 30 -14.55 -8.87 3.91
C GLN A 30 -14.07 -10.14 3.19
N LEU A 31 -13.89 -10.09 1.87
CA LEU A 31 -13.39 -11.22 1.09
C LEU A 31 -11.94 -11.55 1.50
N ILE A 32 -11.05 -10.56 1.54
CA ILE A 32 -9.63 -10.79 1.85
C ILE A 32 -9.41 -11.17 3.32
N LYS A 33 -10.30 -10.77 4.25
CA LYS A 33 -10.28 -11.23 5.65
C LYS A 33 -10.46 -12.74 5.80
N ARG A 34 -10.97 -13.45 4.78
CA ARG A 34 -11.11 -14.92 4.80
C ARG A 34 -9.83 -15.66 4.39
N LEU A 35 -8.84 -14.94 3.87
CA LEU A 35 -7.55 -15.50 3.48
C LEU A 35 -6.62 -15.61 4.69
N PRO A 36 -5.61 -16.50 4.65
CA PRO A 36 -4.57 -16.51 5.68
C PRO A 36 -3.83 -15.16 5.69
N GLU A 37 -3.40 -14.75 6.89
CA GLU A 37 -2.84 -13.42 7.17
C GLU A 37 -1.70 -13.03 6.22
N TRP A 38 -0.79 -13.96 5.93
CA TRP A 38 0.35 -13.76 5.02
C TRP A 38 -0.08 -13.35 3.60
N ALA A 39 -1.25 -13.81 3.14
CA ALA A 39 -1.81 -13.46 1.83
C ALA A 39 -2.68 -12.20 1.92
N ALA A 40 -3.44 -12.05 3.01
CA ALA A 40 -4.38 -10.96 3.17
C ALA A 40 -3.68 -9.59 3.40
N MET A 41 -2.55 -9.57 4.11
CA MET A 41 -1.74 -8.37 4.35
C MET A 41 -1.34 -7.63 3.07
N PRO A 42 -0.62 -8.26 2.11
CA PRO A 42 -0.22 -7.59 0.86
C PRO A 42 -1.38 -7.35 -0.10
N LEU A 43 -2.59 -7.86 0.17
CA LEU A 43 -3.79 -7.66 -0.65
C LEU A 43 -4.68 -6.49 -0.19
N GLY A 44 -4.39 -5.91 0.97
CA GLY A 44 -5.10 -4.71 1.44
C GLY A 44 -5.29 -4.63 2.95
N LEU A 45 -5.09 -5.70 3.73
CA LEU A 45 -5.26 -5.62 5.20
C LEU A 45 -4.13 -4.89 5.93
N CYS A 46 -3.07 -4.52 5.22
CA CYS A 46 -1.94 -3.80 5.77
C CYS A 46 -1.47 -2.76 4.74
N ALA A 47 -1.70 -1.48 5.03
CA ALA A 47 -1.38 -0.38 4.10
C ALA A 47 0.08 -0.42 3.64
N LYS A 48 1.06 -0.55 4.55
CA LYS A 48 2.49 -0.66 4.19
C LYS A 48 2.82 -1.90 3.36
N CYS A 49 2.16 -3.02 3.63
CA CYS A 49 2.41 -4.30 2.94
C CYS A 49 1.87 -4.23 1.51
N PHE A 50 0.64 -3.74 1.36
CA PHE A 50 0.01 -3.48 0.08
C PHE A 50 0.80 -2.45 -0.73
N ALA A 51 1.24 -1.35 -0.10
CA ALA A 51 2.07 -0.33 -0.76
C ALA A 51 3.38 -0.89 -1.30
N GLY A 52 4.07 -1.73 -0.51
CA GLY A 52 5.28 -2.43 -0.95
C GLY A 52 5.04 -3.33 -2.15
N GLN A 53 3.96 -4.12 -2.11
CA GLN A 53 3.57 -5.01 -3.21
C GLN A 53 3.25 -4.21 -4.49
N VAL A 54 2.47 -3.13 -4.37
CA VAL A 54 2.12 -2.27 -5.50
C VAL A 54 3.35 -1.58 -6.06
N ALA A 55 4.24 -1.06 -5.22
CA ALA A 55 5.50 -0.45 -5.67
C ALA A 55 6.40 -1.44 -6.40
N PHE A 56 6.50 -2.66 -5.88
CA PHE A 56 7.31 -3.72 -6.49
C PHE A 56 6.86 -4.01 -7.92
N TRP A 57 5.57 -4.31 -8.11
CA TRP A 57 5.04 -4.61 -9.43
C TRP A 57 5.02 -3.39 -10.34
N SER A 58 4.64 -2.22 -9.82
CA SER A 58 4.55 -1.00 -10.61
C SER A 58 5.91 -0.58 -11.15
N TYR A 59 6.97 -0.68 -10.35
CA TYR A 59 8.33 -0.38 -10.82
C TYR A 59 8.79 -1.38 -11.89
N PHE A 60 8.50 -2.68 -11.70
CA PHE A 60 8.84 -3.72 -12.66
C PHE A 60 8.21 -3.48 -14.04
N PHE A 61 6.95 -3.04 -14.09
CA PHE A 61 6.24 -2.80 -15.36
C PHE A 61 6.50 -1.43 -16.00
N THR A 62 6.88 -0.41 -15.21
CA THR A 62 7.03 0.97 -15.72
C THR A 62 8.47 1.33 -16.10
N CYS A 63 9.47 0.59 -15.62
CA CYS A 63 10.87 0.92 -15.84
C CYS A 63 11.42 0.22 -17.09
N LEU A 64 11.68 0.99 -18.15
CA LEU A 64 12.25 0.48 -19.42
C LEU A 64 13.70 -0.03 -19.27
N GLN A 65 14.46 0.54 -18.33
CA GLN A 65 15.81 0.08 -17.98
C GLN A 65 15.84 -0.32 -16.53
N TYR A 66 15.67 -1.61 -16.28
CA TYR A 66 15.57 -2.14 -14.94
C TYR A 66 16.89 -1.97 -14.16
N ASN A 67 16.78 -1.33 -12.99
CA ASN A 67 17.88 -1.21 -12.02
C ASN A 67 17.41 -1.71 -10.65
N VAL A 68 18.03 -2.80 -10.18
CA VAL A 68 17.67 -3.46 -8.91
C VAL A 68 17.77 -2.51 -7.72
N LEU A 69 18.80 -1.66 -7.69
CA LEU A 69 19.04 -0.75 -6.57
C LEU A 69 17.96 0.34 -6.52
N GLN A 70 17.62 0.92 -7.67
CA GLN A 70 16.53 1.89 -7.76
C GLN A 70 15.17 1.25 -7.43
N HIS A 71 14.94 0.01 -7.84
CA HIS A 71 13.74 -0.74 -7.48
C HIS A 71 13.62 -0.92 -5.97
N LEU A 72 14.71 -1.36 -5.31
CA LEU A 72 14.75 -1.53 -3.87
C LEU A 72 14.45 -0.21 -3.14
N PHE A 73 15.08 0.90 -3.56
CA PHE A 73 14.82 2.21 -2.99
C PHE A 73 13.36 2.65 -3.21
N ALA A 74 12.79 2.41 -4.39
CA ALA A 74 11.40 2.76 -4.67
C ALA A 74 10.44 2.03 -3.73
N VAL A 75 10.64 0.73 -3.49
CA VAL A 75 9.82 -0.06 -2.56
C VAL A 75 10.01 0.43 -1.12
N VAL A 76 11.25 0.60 -0.65
CA VAL A 76 11.56 1.03 0.72
C VAL A 76 10.99 2.42 1.00
N PHE A 77 11.19 3.39 0.10
CA PHE A 77 10.64 4.73 0.27
C PHE A 77 9.11 4.73 0.24
N THR A 78 8.48 3.92 -0.61
CA THR A 78 7.01 3.79 -0.63
C THR A 78 6.48 3.27 0.70
N ILE A 79 7.10 2.22 1.27
CA ILE A 79 6.74 1.67 2.58
C ILE A 79 6.90 2.75 3.66
N PHE A 80 8.04 3.45 3.67
CA PHE A 80 8.33 4.52 4.61
C PHE A 80 7.29 5.65 4.57
N PHE A 81 6.96 6.15 3.37
CA PHE A 81 5.95 7.21 3.22
C PHE A 81 4.55 6.72 3.63
N THR A 82 4.22 5.46 3.36
CA THR A 82 2.93 4.88 3.76
C THR A 82 2.81 4.84 5.28
N GLU A 83 3.84 4.37 5.98
CA GLU A 83 3.88 4.38 7.45
C GLU A 83 3.79 5.79 8.02
N LEU A 84 4.48 6.76 7.41
CA LEU A 84 4.39 8.16 7.82
C LEU A 84 2.95 8.68 7.69
N ILE A 85 2.25 8.39 6.60
CA ILE A 85 0.85 8.79 6.38
C ILE A 85 -0.05 8.14 7.45
N VAL A 86 0.09 6.85 7.71
CA VAL A 86 -0.69 6.11 8.71
C VAL A 86 -0.52 6.74 10.10
N VAL A 87 0.72 7.00 10.51
CA VAL A 87 1.03 7.61 11.82
C VAL A 87 0.45 9.02 11.93
N ILE A 88 0.58 9.84 10.88
CA ILE A 88 0.03 11.20 10.88
C ILE A 88 -1.50 11.17 10.97
N TYR A 89 -2.16 10.32 10.18
CA TYR A 89 -3.61 10.20 10.19
C TYR A 89 -4.15 9.71 11.52
N GLY A 90 -3.51 8.70 12.12
CA GLY A 90 -3.88 8.19 13.44
C GLY A 90 -3.79 9.25 14.54
N LYS A 91 -2.86 10.21 14.44
CA LYS A 91 -2.77 11.35 15.38
C LYS A 91 -3.86 12.40 15.19
N ILE A 92 -4.49 12.48 14.02
CA ILE A 92 -5.55 13.46 13.73
C ILE A 92 -6.91 12.97 14.22
N GLN A 93 -7.12 11.65 14.29
CA GLN A 93 -8.39 11.06 14.73
C GLN A 93 -8.51 10.84 16.25
N VAL A 94 -7.42 11.05 17.01
CA VAL A 94 -7.40 11.05 18.48
C VAL A 94 -7.59 12.46 18.99
#